data_AF-A0A402AR54-F1
#
_entry.id   AF-A0A402AR54-F1
#
_cell.length_a   1.000
_cell.length_b   1.000
_cell.length_c   1.000
_cell.angle_alpha   90.00
_cell.angle_beta   90.00
_cell.angle_gamma   90.00
#
_symmetry.space_group_name_H-M   'P 1'
#
loop_
_entity.id
_entity.type
_entity.pdbx_description
1 polymer ?
#
loop_
_entity_poly.entity_id
_entity_poly.type
_entity_poly.pdbx_seq_one_letter_code
_entity_poly.pdbx_strand_id
1 'polypeptide(L)'
;MDKATLLNTIQTEHARFESLVAPLSEAQLCTTTGAGEWSIKDIMAHIAVWEQLCARWLDEFSHGITPQPAERTDDNSNERIYRENRDRSLAEVQELFHHTHQQLLQQVNLLTQTLSEEDLNASQRFDWTKFWPGASLIAVIADNSYEHYQDHAQHIRCLLDASQI
;
A
#
# COMPACT_ATOMS: atom_id res chain seq x y z
N MET A 1 6.46 -17.59 3.07
CA MET A 1 6.88 -17.01 1.79
C MET A 1 8.38 -16.78 1.84
N ASP A 2 9.12 -17.22 0.82
CA ASP A 2 10.56 -16.94 0.69
C ASP A 2 10.81 -15.50 0.22
N LYS A 3 12.05 -15.02 0.35
CA LYS A 3 12.42 -13.63 0.06
C LYS A 3 12.24 -13.25 -1.41
N ALA A 4 12.56 -14.16 -2.32
CA ALA A 4 12.48 -13.90 -3.76
C ALA A 4 11.03 -13.81 -4.21
N THR A 5 10.19 -14.71 -3.72
CA THR A 5 8.74 -14.68 -3.93
C THR A 5 8.15 -13.38 -3.39
N LEU A 6 8.52 -12.94 -2.18
CA LEU A 6 8.02 -11.68 -1.60
C LEU A 6 8.31 -10.48 -2.52
N LEU A 7 9.57 -10.28 -2.91
CA LEU A 7 9.95 -9.14 -3.76
C LEU A 7 9.28 -9.20 -5.14
N ASN A 8 9.20 -10.40 -5.73
CA ASN A 8 8.56 -10.58 -7.03
C ASN A 8 7.05 -10.32 -6.96
N THR A 9 6.37 -10.78 -5.91
CA THR A 9 4.94 -10.53 -5.71
C THR A 9 4.64 -9.04 -5.56
N ILE A 10 5.44 -8.30 -4.78
CA ILE A 10 5.30 -6.84 -4.65
C ILE A 10 5.38 -6.14 -6.00
N GLN A 11 6.42 -6.44 -6.78
CA GLN A 11 6.64 -5.83 -8.09
C GLN A 11 5.55 -6.22 -9.09
N THR A 12 5.16 -7.50 -9.10
CA THR A 12 4.15 -8.03 -10.02
C THR A 12 2.79 -7.40 -9.76
N GLU A 13 2.35 -7.32 -8.51
CA GLU A 13 1.03 -6.76 -8.19
C GLU A 13 0.99 -5.24 -8.38
N HIS A 14 2.07 -4.51 -8.08
CA HIS A 14 2.16 -3.09 -8.44
C HIS A 14 2.04 -2.87 -9.95
N ALA A 15 2.81 -3.62 -10.75
CA ALA A 15 2.76 -3.51 -12.22
C ALA A 15 1.38 -3.88 -12.79
N ARG A 16 0.67 -4.84 -12.17
CA ARG A 16 -0.71 -5.18 -12.52
C ARG A 16 -1.68 -4.04 -12.20
N PHE A 17 -1.54 -3.41 -11.04
CA PHE A 17 -2.33 -2.23 -10.67
C PHE A 17 -2.07 -1.08 -11.64
N GLU A 18 -0.81 -0.77 -11.94
CA GLU A 18 -0.46 0.26 -12.93
C GLU A 18 -1.06 -0.03 -14.30
N SER A 19 -0.98 -1.28 -14.76
CA SER A 19 -1.55 -1.69 -16.05
C SER A 19 -3.08 -1.55 -16.10
N LEU A 20 -3.76 -1.67 -14.96
CA LEU A 20 -5.21 -1.45 -14.85
C LEU A 20 -5.57 0.03 -15.01
N VAL A 21 -4.78 0.94 -14.42
CA VAL A 21 -5.11 2.38 -14.39
C VAL A 21 -4.50 3.18 -15.56
N ALA A 22 -3.38 2.73 -16.13
CA ALA A 22 -2.69 3.39 -17.24
C ALA A 22 -3.55 3.72 -18.48
N PRO A 23 -4.51 2.87 -18.92
CA PRO A 23 -5.34 3.20 -20.09
C PRO A 23 -6.48 4.18 -19.79
N LEU A 24 -6.72 4.53 -18.52
CA LEU A 24 -7.84 5.39 -18.13
C LEU A 24 -7.51 6.87 -18.40
N SER A 25 -8.51 7.62 -18.85
CA SER A 25 -8.40 9.07 -19.00
C SER A 25 -8.34 9.77 -17.63
N GLU A 26 -7.77 10.99 -17.60
CA GLU A 26 -7.77 11.83 -16.40
C GLU A 26 -9.18 12.01 -15.82
N ALA A 27 -10.19 12.17 -16.68
CA ALA A 27 -11.59 12.26 -16.25
C ALA A 27 -12.05 10.99 -15.52
N GLN A 28 -11.72 9.79 -16.04
CA GLN A 28 -12.06 8.53 -15.37
C GLN A 28 -11.29 8.36 -14.05
N LEU A 29 -10.05 8.83 -13.98
CA LEU A 29 -9.24 8.74 -12.77
C LEU A 29 -9.73 9.69 -11.67
N CYS A 30 -10.22 10.88 -12.04
CA CYS A 30 -10.58 11.94 -11.08
C CYS A 30 -12.08 12.01 -10.76
N THR A 31 -12.94 11.32 -11.50
CA THR A 31 -14.39 11.35 -11.26
C THR A 31 -14.77 10.37 -10.15
N THR A 32 -15.57 10.83 -9.20
CA THR A 32 -16.20 9.98 -8.18
C THR A 32 -17.45 9.31 -8.75
N THR A 33 -17.68 8.03 -8.43
CA THR A 33 -18.87 7.28 -8.85
C THR A 33 -20.13 7.61 -8.04
N GLY A 34 -20.01 8.37 -6.94
CA GLY A 34 -21.12 8.78 -6.08
C GLY A 34 -20.72 9.82 -5.04
N ALA A 35 -21.71 10.40 -4.34
CA ALA A 35 -21.46 11.35 -3.27
C ALA A 35 -20.85 10.65 -2.05
N GLY A 36 -19.61 11.02 -1.70
CA GLY A 36 -18.85 10.40 -0.60
C GLY A 36 -18.03 9.18 -1.02
N GLU A 37 -18.00 8.84 -2.31
CA GLU A 37 -17.16 7.77 -2.83
C GLU A 37 -15.79 8.30 -3.27
N TRP A 38 -14.76 7.45 -3.16
CA TRP A 38 -13.41 7.77 -3.59
C TRP A 38 -13.30 7.65 -5.12
N SER A 39 -12.64 8.62 -5.75
CA SER A 39 -12.18 8.46 -7.13
C SER A 39 -11.02 7.45 -7.20
N ILE A 40 -10.67 6.99 -8.41
CA ILE A 40 -9.49 6.13 -8.60
C ILE A 40 -8.21 6.87 -8.16
N LYS A 41 -8.12 8.18 -8.40
CA LYS A 41 -7.06 9.05 -7.89
C LYS A 41 -6.98 8.99 -6.36
N ASP A 42 -8.11 9.04 -5.66
CA ASP A 42 -8.13 8.97 -4.19
C ASP A 42 -7.67 7.59 -3.69
N ILE A 43 -8.05 6.51 -4.40
CA ILE A 43 -7.56 5.16 -4.11
C ILE A 43 -6.04 5.07 -4.29
N MET A 44 -5.48 5.64 -5.37
CA MET A 44 -4.03 5.68 -5.59
C MET A 44 -3.31 6.44 -4.47
N ALA A 45 -3.82 7.61 -4.07
CA ALA A 45 -3.26 8.38 -2.97
C ALA A 45 -3.33 7.61 -1.65
N HIS A 46 -4.44 6.90 -1.40
CA HIS A 46 -4.61 6.06 -0.23
C HIS A 46 -3.55 4.94 -0.15
N ILE A 47 -3.36 4.20 -1.23
CA ILE A 47 -2.33 3.15 -1.30
C ILE A 47 -0.95 3.75 -1.04
N ALA A 48 -0.62 4.83 -1.74
CA ALA A 48 0.69 5.46 -1.64
C ALA A 48 1.03 5.91 -0.20
N VAL A 49 0.06 6.45 0.54
CA VAL A 49 0.29 6.86 1.93
C VAL A 49 0.52 5.67 2.86
N TRP A 50 -0.19 4.56 2.66
CA TRP A 50 0.04 3.33 3.44
C TRP A 50 1.39 2.69 3.14
N GLU A 51 1.80 2.67 1.88
CA GLU A 51 3.17 2.26 1.51
C GLU A 51 4.23 3.14 2.16
N GLN A 52 4.03 4.46 2.19
CA GLN A 52 4.96 5.39 2.81
C GLN A 52 5.06 5.15 4.33
N LEU A 53 3.94 4.88 4.99
CA LEU A 53 3.89 4.54 6.40
C LEU A 53 4.62 3.23 6.67
N CYS A 54 4.35 2.20 5.86
CA CYS A 54 5.02 0.92 5.94
C CYS A 54 6.52 1.06 5.74
N ALA A 55 6.97 1.73 4.67
CA ALA A 55 8.39 1.98 4.41
C ALA A 55 9.08 2.66 5.60
N ARG A 56 8.41 3.62 6.27
CA ARG A 56 8.92 4.26 7.48
C ARG A 56 9.05 3.30 8.66
N TRP A 57 8.05 2.45 8.91
CA TRP A 57 8.13 1.45 9.97
C TRP A 57 9.24 0.44 9.72
N LEU A 58 9.43 0.00 8.47
CA LEU A 58 10.52 -0.88 8.08
C LEU A 58 11.88 -0.21 8.28
N ASP A 59 11.99 1.07 7.93
CA ASP A 59 13.20 1.87 8.15
C ASP A 59 13.53 2.05 9.63
N GLU A 60 12.56 2.47 10.46
CA GLU A 60 12.68 2.57 11.92
C GLU A 60 13.16 1.24 12.52
N PHE A 61 12.49 0.15 12.14
CA PHE A 61 12.81 -1.19 12.59
C PHE A 61 14.24 -1.61 12.20
N SER A 62 14.68 -1.30 10.98
CA SER A 62 16.05 -1.60 10.52
C SER A 62 17.12 -0.85 11.32
N HIS A 63 16.78 0.30 11.90
CA HIS A 63 17.64 1.10 12.77
C HIS A 63 17.48 0.75 14.26
N GLY A 64 16.76 -0.33 14.59
CA GLY A 64 16.56 -0.78 15.97
C GLY A 64 15.55 0.07 16.76
N ILE A 65 14.79 0.93 16.09
CA ILE A 65 13.68 1.69 16.68
C ILE A 65 12.43 0.84 16.57
N THR A 66 11.69 0.65 17.67
CA THR A 66 10.43 -0.10 17.64
C THR A 66 9.33 0.75 16.99
N PRO A 67 8.79 0.35 15.82
CA PRO A 67 7.72 1.11 15.17
C PRO A 67 6.46 1.18 16.03
N GLN A 68 5.69 2.25 15.86
CA GLN A 68 4.40 2.46 16.54
C GLN A 68 3.24 2.63 15.54
N PRO A 69 2.82 1.58 14.82
CA PRO A 69 1.76 1.72 13.81
C PRO A 69 0.42 2.17 14.37
N ALA A 70 0.08 1.75 15.59
CA ALA A 70 -1.18 2.07 16.24
C ALA A 70 -1.46 3.58 16.37
N GLU A 71 -0.44 4.44 16.36
CA GLU A 71 -0.59 5.89 16.38
C GLU A 71 -1.12 6.46 15.04
N ARG A 72 -1.05 5.68 13.97
CA ARG A 72 -1.39 6.07 12.60
C ARG A 72 -2.45 5.19 11.95
N THR A 73 -2.90 4.14 12.62
CA THR A 73 -3.91 3.16 12.13
C THR A 73 -5.20 3.18 12.96
N ASP A 74 -5.60 4.36 13.45
CA ASP A 74 -6.90 4.56 14.11
C ASP A 74 -8.07 4.50 13.11
N ASP A 75 -9.30 4.37 13.62
CA ASP A 75 -10.54 4.28 12.81
C ASP A 75 -10.76 5.46 11.85
N ASN A 76 -10.09 6.60 12.06
CA ASN A 76 -10.21 7.80 11.24
C ASN A 76 -9.06 7.94 10.23
N SER A 77 -8.13 7.00 10.16
CA SER A 77 -6.90 7.12 9.36
C SER A 77 -7.21 7.25 7.87
N ASN A 78 -8.17 6.48 7.36
CA ASN A 78 -8.57 6.53 5.95
C ASN A 78 -9.21 7.87 5.58
N GLU A 79 -10.07 8.41 6.45
CA GLU A 79 -10.70 9.71 6.26
C GLU A 79 -9.67 10.86 6.33
N ARG A 80 -8.70 10.75 7.23
CA ARG A 80 -7.57 11.70 7.31
C ARG A 80 -6.75 11.68 6.02
N ILE A 81 -6.37 10.50 5.56
CA ILE A 81 -5.61 10.33 4.31
C ILE A 81 -6.39 10.93 3.13
N TYR A 82 -7.69 10.63 3.02
CA TYR A 82 -8.54 11.22 1.99
C TYR A 82 -8.52 12.75 2.05
N ARG A 83 -8.79 13.35 3.21
CA ARG A 83 -8.81 14.82 3.37
C ARG A 83 -7.48 15.49 3.02
N GLU A 84 -6.37 14.87 3.39
CA GLU A 84 -5.02 15.39 3.13
C GLU A 84 -4.60 15.30 1.65
N ASN A 85 -5.27 14.46 0.86
CA ASN A 85 -4.87 14.17 -0.52
C ASN A 85 -5.92 14.51 -1.60
N ARG A 86 -7.19 14.70 -1.23
CA ARG A 86 -8.29 14.93 -2.20
C ARG A 86 -8.05 16.11 -3.15
N ASP A 87 -7.38 17.16 -2.67
CA ASP A 87 -7.14 18.41 -3.40
C ASP A 87 -5.81 18.36 -4.21
N ARG A 88 -5.05 17.27 -4.13
CA ARG A 88 -3.86 17.04 -4.99
C ARG A 88 -4.26 16.81 -6.44
N SER A 89 -3.43 17.29 -7.34
CA SER A 89 -3.54 16.99 -8.77
C SER A 89 -3.27 15.52 -9.05
N LEU A 90 -3.76 15.02 -10.19
CA LEU A 90 -3.47 13.65 -10.62
C LEU A 90 -1.96 13.39 -10.73
N ALA A 91 -1.20 14.35 -11.26
CA ALA A 91 0.25 14.22 -11.42
C ALA A 91 0.97 14.06 -10.08
N GLU A 92 0.60 14.86 -9.06
CA GLU A 92 1.18 14.74 -7.71
C GLU A 92 0.85 13.40 -7.06
N VAL A 93 -0.35 12.86 -7.30
CA VAL A 93 -0.75 11.54 -6.77
C VAL A 93 0.00 10.42 -7.48
N GLN A 94 0.18 10.49 -8.80
CA GLN A 94 0.96 9.51 -9.56
C GLN A 94 2.43 9.51 -9.12
N GLU A 95 3.03 10.70 -8.98
CA GLU A 95 4.41 10.83 -8.47
C GLU A 95 4.53 10.26 -7.05
N LEU A 96 3.58 10.57 -6.16
CA LEU A 96 3.56 10.01 -4.81
C LEU A 96 3.50 8.48 -4.87
N PHE A 97 2.56 7.91 -5.63
CA PHE A 97 2.36 6.47 -5.77
C PHE A 97 3.62 5.75 -6.27
N HIS A 98 4.28 6.28 -7.31
CA HIS A 98 5.53 5.71 -7.79
C HIS A 98 6.66 5.83 -6.79
N HIS A 99 6.78 6.98 -6.12
CA HIS A 99 7.84 7.23 -5.16
C HIS A 99 7.73 6.30 -3.94
N THR A 100 6.54 6.16 -3.37
CA THR A 100 6.29 5.35 -2.17
C THR A 100 6.47 3.87 -2.45
N HIS A 101 6.09 3.40 -3.63
CA HIS A 101 6.35 2.03 -4.05
C HIS A 101 7.85 1.73 -4.09
N GLN A 102 8.65 2.62 -4.71
CA GLN A 102 10.10 2.45 -4.77
C GLN A 102 10.74 2.48 -3.38
N GLN A 103 10.30 3.37 -2.49
CA GLN A 103 10.77 3.42 -1.12
C GLN A 103 10.44 2.14 -0.35
N LEU A 104 9.21 1.66 -0.45
CA LEU A 104 8.78 0.42 0.19
C LEU A 104 9.60 -0.77 -0.32
N LEU A 105 9.73 -0.91 -1.64
CA LEU A 105 10.49 -2.00 -2.25
C LEU A 105 11.96 -1.98 -1.82
N GLN A 106 12.57 -0.80 -1.74
CA GLN A 106 13.93 -0.63 -1.22
C GLN A 106 14.04 -1.11 0.23
N GLN A 107 13.11 -0.73 1.11
CA GLN A 107 13.13 -1.11 2.52
C GLN A 107 12.90 -2.62 2.71
N VAL A 108 11.96 -3.20 1.97
CA VAL A 108 11.76 -4.66 1.97
C VAL A 108 13.03 -5.37 1.50
N ASN A 109 13.68 -4.89 0.43
CA ASN A 109 14.91 -5.48 -0.07
C ASN A 109 16.10 -5.35 0.91
N LEU A 110 16.16 -4.29 1.72
CA LEU A 110 17.17 -4.17 2.78
C LEU A 110 16.90 -5.17 3.90
N LEU A 111 15.64 -5.30 4.35
CA LEU A 111 15.27 -6.24 5.39
C LEU A 111 15.50 -7.70 4.98
N THR A 112 15.26 -8.06 3.72
CA THR A 112 15.53 -9.42 3.23
C THR A 112 17.02 -9.76 3.22
N GLN A 113 17.92 -8.77 3.25
CA GLN A 113 19.36 -9.00 3.37
C GLN A 113 19.80 -9.23 4.82
N THR A 114 19.07 -8.68 5.79
CA THR A 114 19.46 -8.74 7.22
C THR A 114 18.70 -9.80 8.01
N LEU A 115 17.46 -10.12 7.64
CA LEU A 115 16.61 -11.07 8.34
C LEU A 115 16.60 -12.44 7.68
N SER A 116 16.36 -13.49 8.47
CA SER A 116 16.08 -14.83 7.95
C SER A 116 14.65 -14.91 7.38
N GLU A 117 14.36 -15.93 6.56
CA GLU A 117 12.97 -16.20 6.15
C GLU A 117 12.09 -16.54 7.34
N GLU A 118 12.63 -17.21 8.35
CA GLU A 118 11.90 -17.48 9.59
C GLU A 118 11.51 -16.18 10.30
N ASP A 119 12.43 -15.22 10.45
CA ASP A 119 12.11 -13.92 11.07
C ASP A 119 11.01 -13.15 10.31
N LEU A 120 10.98 -13.25 8.97
CA LEU A 120 9.95 -12.62 8.15
C LEU A 120 8.56 -13.26 8.34
N ASN A 121 8.52 -14.59 8.51
CA ASN A 121 7.29 -15.38 8.51
C ASN A 121 6.74 -15.69 9.90
N ALA A 122 7.59 -15.74 10.92
CA ALA A 122 7.22 -16.18 12.25
C ALA A 122 6.18 -15.24 12.88
N SER A 123 5.08 -15.84 13.33
CA SER A 123 4.05 -15.12 14.07
C SER A 123 4.57 -14.65 15.42
N GLN A 124 4.18 -13.45 15.84
CA GLN A 124 4.56 -12.83 17.11
C GLN A 124 6.08 -12.71 17.30
N ARG A 125 6.85 -12.72 16.20
CA ARG A 125 8.30 -12.56 16.24
C ARG A 125 8.72 -11.16 16.70
N PHE A 126 7.93 -10.16 16.33
CA PHE A 126 8.13 -8.75 16.65
C PHE A 126 6.83 -8.16 17.18
N ASP A 127 6.82 -7.66 18.40
CA ASP A 127 5.59 -7.24 19.10
C ASP A 127 4.78 -6.16 18.36
N TRP A 128 5.43 -5.32 17.55
CA TRP A 128 4.79 -4.24 16.82
C TRP A 128 3.93 -4.72 15.64
N THR A 129 4.10 -5.96 15.18
CA THR A 129 3.32 -6.55 14.08
C THR A 129 2.02 -7.21 14.53
N LYS A 130 1.75 -7.27 15.86
CA LYS A 130 0.63 -8.02 16.45
C LYS A 130 -0.78 -7.60 16.00
N PHE A 131 -0.90 -6.42 15.39
CA PHE A 131 -2.17 -5.88 14.91
C PHE A 131 -2.59 -6.45 13.54
N TRP A 132 -1.65 -7.02 12.80
CA TRP A 132 -1.94 -7.62 11.50
C TRP A 132 -2.38 -9.07 11.61
N PRO A 133 -3.29 -9.54 10.74
CA PRO A 133 -3.64 -10.95 10.64
C PRO A 133 -2.38 -11.82 10.45
N GLY A 134 -2.15 -12.76 11.37
CA GLY A 134 -0.96 -13.61 11.37
C GLY A 134 0.23 -13.07 12.18
N ALA A 135 0.21 -11.80 12.61
CA ALA A 135 1.18 -11.18 13.50
C ALA A 135 2.66 -11.37 13.06
N SER A 136 2.93 -11.29 11.75
CA SER A 136 4.27 -11.48 11.17
C SER A 136 4.70 -10.24 10.37
N LEU A 137 6.00 -10.13 10.08
CA LEU A 137 6.49 -9.01 9.27
C LEU A 137 5.98 -9.07 7.83
N ILE A 138 5.84 -10.28 7.28
CA ILE A 138 5.21 -10.48 5.97
C ILE A 138 3.77 -9.98 5.96
N ALA A 139 2.99 -10.19 7.02
CA ALA A 139 1.61 -9.70 7.07
C ALA A 139 1.54 -8.16 6.99
N VAL A 140 2.47 -7.46 7.65
CA VAL A 140 2.58 -5.99 7.54
C VAL A 140 2.88 -5.58 6.09
N ILE A 141 3.87 -6.23 5.46
CA ILE A 141 4.29 -5.90 4.09
C ILE A 141 3.15 -6.19 3.11
N ALA A 142 2.47 -7.34 3.24
CA ALA A 142 1.38 -7.76 2.38
C ALA A 142 0.22 -6.77 2.36
N ASP A 143 -0.28 -6.43 3.55
CA ASP A 143 -1.42 -5.55 3.80
C ASP A 143 -1.17 -4.11 3.34
N ASN A 144 0.10 -3.69 3.25
CA ASN A 144 0.51 -2.37 2.80
C ASN A 144 1.14 -2.38 1.40
N SER A 145 1.00 -3.49 0.66
CA SER A 145 1.57 -3.61 -0.69
C SER A 145 0.72 -4.50 -1.60
N TYR A 146 1.06 -5.79 -1.73
CA TYR A 146 0.54 -6.61 -2.83
C TYR A 146 -0.90 -7.06 -2.62
N GLU A 147 -1.32 -7.31 -1.38
CA GLU A 147 -2.74 -7.56 -1.07
C GLU A 147 -3.54 -6.24 -1.21
N HIS A 148 -2.93 -5.11 -0.83
CA HIS A 148 -3.55 -3.79 -0.96
C HIS A 148 -3.85 -3.42 -2.42
N TYR A 149 -2.90 -3.68 -3.33
CA TYR A 149 -3.13 -3.52 -4.77
C TYR A 149 -4.23 -4.44 -5.28
N GLN A 150 -4.28 -5.70 -4.82
CA GLN A 150 -5.25 -6.69 -5.28
C GLN A 150 -6.67 -6.27 -4.91
N ASP A 151 -6.88 -5.90 -3.65
CA ASP A 151 -8.16 -5.47 -3.10
C ASP A 151 -8.67 -4.23 -3.83
N HIS A 152 -7.81 -3.23 -4.00
CA HIS A 152 -8.20 -2.00 -4.69
C HIS A 152 -8.32 -2.16 -6.20
N ALA A 153 -7.53 -3.02 -6.84
CA ALA A 153 -7.72 -3.34 -8.26
C ALA A 153 -9.07 -4.03 -8.49
N GLN A 154 -9.51 -4.90 -7.58
CA GLN A 154 -10.84 -5.49 -7.65
C GLN A 154 -11.93 -4.41 -7.50
N HIS A 155 -11.79 -3.51 -6.51
CA HIS A 155 -12.72 -2.40 -6.34
C HIS A 155 -12.81 -1.52 -7.60
N ILE A 156 -11.68 -1.11 -8.17
CA ILE A 156 -11.63 -0.30 -9.40
C ILE A 156 -12.33 -1.00 -10.56
N ARG A 157 -12.12 -2.31 -10.76
CA ARG A 157 -12.82 -3.07 -11.81
C ARG A 157 -14.34 -3.00 -11.63
N CYS A 158 -14.84 -3.17 -10.40
CA CYS A 158 -16.26 -3.03 -10.11
C CYS A 158 -16.80 -1.61 -10.44
N LEU A 159 -16.03 -0.56 -10.15
CA LEU A 159 -16.41 0.82 -10.47
C LEU A 159 -16.48 1.05 -11.99
N LEU A 160 -15.51 0.50 -12.74
CA LEU A 160 -15.46 0.62 -14.20
C LEU A 160 -16.61 -0.13 -14.87
N ASP A 161 -16.95 -1.33 -14.39
CA ASP A 161 -18.07 -2.11 -14.92
C ASP A 161 -19.42 -1.41 -14.66
N ALA A 162 -19.60 -0.80 -13.47
CA ALA A 162 -20.80 -0.05 -13.12
C ALA A 162 -20.99 1.23 -13.95
N SER A 163 -19.89 1.80 -14.48
CA SER A 163 -19.89 3.04 -15.28
C SER A 163 -20.14 2.81 -16.77
N GLN A 164 -20.28 1.56 -17.22
CA GLN A 164 -20.56 1.18 -18.61
C GLN A 164 -22.05 0.93 -18.92
N ILE A 165 -22.95 1.18 -17.95
CA ILE A 165 -24.41 1.08 -18.07
C ILE A 165 -25.01 2.48 -18.22
#